data_AF-A0A0D2RU06-F1
#
_entry.id   AF-A0A0D2RU06-F1
#
_cell.length_a   1.000
_cell.length_b   1.000
_cell.length_c   1.000
_cell.angle_alpha   90.00
_cell.angle_beta   90.00
_cell.angle_gamma   90.00
#
_symmetry.space_group_name_H-M   'P 1'
#
loop_
_entity.id
_entity.type
_entity.pdbx_description
1 polymer ?
#
loop_
_entity_poly.entity_id
_entity_poly.type
_entity_poly.pdbx_seq_one_letter_code
_entity_poly.pdbx_strand_id
1 'polypeptide(L)'
;MRMPARAVLSHPSLVLIILPFSVYIYNVLQVLVRNIPPDPDESVSEHVQHFFCVNHPDHYLTHQIVYNANKLASLVSKKRDLQNWYIYYQNKFERTSKKPLTKTGFMGLWGTKVDAIDHYTSQIQKLNEEEAVERERVKKDPDAIVPAAFVSFKSRWAAAVCAQTQLCRNPTLWLTEWAPEPRDVYWDNFAIPYFELTIRRLIIAVALFFLIFFFMIPIAFVQSLANIEGIQKVFPFLKPLIRIESVKSVIQGFLPGIVLKIFLAVLPQILMTMSKIEGYPSISALDRKSAAKYHMFILVNIFLGSIITGSALQQLKTFIDLPPTEIPKTIGVYIPMKANFFITYIMVDGWAGVAAEILRLVPLVLFHLKNTFLVKTEQDRYEAMEPGSIDFPVGEPRIQLYILLGLVYAPITPFLLPFIIIFLAFAYVVFRNQVINVYDPKYESAAAFWPDVHKRVVIGLFISQLLLLGLLSTKKIGRNHFALLPLPVLTIWFFMYCKGRFESGFIRFPLQHAVSYLPT
;
A
#
# COMPACT_ATOMS: atom_id res chain seq x y z
N MET A 1 -3.85 4.58 -28.64
CA MET A 1 -4.87 3.60 -28.18
C MET A 1 -5.72 4.30 -27.13
N ARG A 2 -6.95 4.69 -27.45
CA ARG A 2 -7.84 5.43 -26.53
C ARG A 2 -8.30 4.49 -25.41
N MET A 3 -7.86 4.70 -24.18
CA MET A 3 -8.41 4.02 -23.00
C MET A 3 -9.88 4.44 -22.79
N PRO A 4 -10.79 3.54 -22.42
CA PRO A 4 -12.20 3.87 -22.24
C PRO A 4 -12.39 4.76 -21.01
N ALA A 5 -13.00 5.93 -21.23
CA ALA A 5 -13.21 7.04 -20.30
C ALA A 5 -14.21 6.78 -19.15
N ARG A 6 -14.46 5.52 -18.73
CA ARG A 6 -15.60 5.19 -17.84
C ARG A 6 -15.26 4.52 -16.50
N ALA A 7 -14.01 4.15 -16.25
CA ALA A 7 -13.62 3.46 -15.00
C ALA A 7 -13.37 4.40 -13.79
N VAL A 8 -13.40 5.72 -13.98
CA VAL A 8 -13.08 6.71 -12.91
C VAL A 8 -14.24 6.90 -11.91
N LEU A 9 -15.42 6.33 -12.17
CA LEU A 9 -16.61 6.52 -11.32
C LEU A 9 -16.80 5.39 -10.27
N SER A 10 -15.82 4.53 -10.05
CA SER A 10 -15.96 3.33 -9.19
C SER A 10 -15.56 3.51 -7.72
N HIS A 11 -14.95 4.62 -7.32
CA HIS A 11 -14.58 4.85 -5.91
C HIS A 11 -15.63 5.72 -5.19
N PRO A 12 -16.21 5.29 -4.06
CA PRO A 12 -17.23 6.06 -3.31
C PRO A 12 -16.72 7.39 -2.75
N SER A 13 -15.40 7.61 -2.77
CA SER A 13 -14.72 8.83 -2.28
C SER A 13 -14.64 9.95 -3.32
N LEU A 14 -15.07 9.73 -4.57
CA LEU A 14 -14.84 10.65 -5.70
C LEU A 14 -15.91 11.75 -5.87
N VAL A 15 -16.79 11.96 -4.88
CA VAL A 15 -17.79 13.04 -4.93
C VAL A 15 -17.34 14.21 -4.08
N LEU A 16 -16.30 14.87 -4.55
CA LEU A 16 -16.03 16.27 -4.28
C LEU A 16 -16.11 16.99 -5.62
N ILE A 17 -17.09 17.87 -5.78
CA ILE A 17 -17.38 18.79 -6.91
C ILE A 17 -16.34 18.75 -8.04
N ILE A 18 -16.36 17.67 -8.85
CA ILE A 18 -15.60 17.61 -10.09
C ILE A 18 -16.53 18.20 -11.15
N LEU A 19 -16.28 19.46 -11.54
CA LEU A 19 -16.85 19.98 -12.79
C LEU A 19 -16.40 19.05 -13.94
N PRO A 20 -17.30 18.61 -14.83
CA PRO A 20 -17.10 17.47 -15.73
C PRO A 20 -16.13 17.72 -16.89
N PHE A 21 -15.29 18.75 -16.83
CA PHE A 21 -14.31 19.06 -17.86
C PHE A 21 -12.88 18.88 -17.34
N SER A 22 -12.25 17.82 -17.83
CA SER A 22 -10.80 17.70 -17.97
C SER A 22 -10.03 17.21 -16.73
N VAL A 23 -10.02 15.89 -16.52
CA VAL A 23 -9.26 15.21 -15.45
C VAL A 23 -7.95 14.59 -15.95
N TYR A 24 -7.74 14.48 -17.26
CA TYR A 24 -6.58 13.75 -17.81
C TYR A 24 -5.32 14.60 -18.11
N ILE A 25 -5.39 15.93 -17.96
CA ILE A 25 -4.27 16.83 -18.31
C ILE A 25 -3.65 17.55 -17.08
N TYR A 26 -4.23 17.42 -15.88
CA TYR A 26 -4.02 18.41 -14.80
C TYR A 26 -2.93 18.12 -13.76
N ASN A 27 -2.35 16.92 -13.69
CA ASN A 27 -1.35 16.62 -12.65
C ASN A 27 -0.13 17.56 -12.76
N VAL A 28 0.33 17.88 -13.97
CA VAL A 28 1.55 18.70 -14.16
C VAL A 28 1.33 20.21 -14.01
N LEU A 29 0.08 20.65 -13.88
CA LEU A 29 -0.28 22.07 -13.70
C LEU A 29 -0.78 22.39 -12.29
N GLN A 30 -0.98 21.35 -11.47
CA GLN A 30 -1.58 21.47 -10.15
C GLN A 30 -0.56 21.23 -9.04
N VAL A 31 -0.67 22.06 -8.00
CA VAL A 31 0.11 21.96 -6.78
C VAL A 31 -0.85 21.79 -5.63
N LEU A 32 -0.59 20.81 -4.78
CA LEU A 32 -1.29 20.65 -3.51
C LEU A 32 -0.66 21.59 -2.48
N VAL A 33 -1.48 22.48 -1.94
CA VAL A 33 -1.13 23.39 -0.86
C VAL A 33 -1.77 22.89 0.43
N ARG A 34 -0.99 22.74 1.51
CA ARG A 34 -1.45 22.30 2.83
C ARG A 34 -1.04 23.27 3.93
N ASN A 35 -1.74 23.21 5.06
CA ASN A 35 -1.56 24.09 6.21
C ASN A 35 -1.68 25.56 5.82
N ILE A 36 -2.77 25.88 5.14
CA ILE A 36 -3.14 27.28 4.90
C ILE A 36 -3.43 27.89 6.28
N PRO A 37 -2.77 29.01 6.65
CA PRO A 37 -3.03 29.67 7.92
C PRO A 37 -4.47 30.20 7.96
N PRO A 38 -5.15 30.12 9.11
CA PRO A 38 -6.45 30.77 9.27
C PRO A 38 -6.26 32.29 9.25
N ASP A 39 -7.11 32.97 8.50
CA ASP A 39 -7.20 34.43 8.46
C ASP A 39 -8.55 34.84 9.08
N PRO A 40 -8.60 35.74 10.08
CA PRO A 40 -9.86 36.19 10.66
C PRO A 40 -10.69 37.07 9.71
N ASP A 41 -10.06 37.71 8.74
CA ASP A 41 -10.70 38.74 7.91
C ASP A 41 -11.16 38.20 6.53
N GLU A 42 -10.57 37.09 6.06
CA GLU A 42 -10.83 36.50 4.75
C GLU A 42 -11.26 35.03 4.83
N SER A 43 -12.11 34.59 3.91
CA SER A 43 -12.36 33.14 3.75
C SER A 43 -11.09 32.43 3.25
N VAL A 44 -10.96 31.12 3.52
CA VAL A 44 -9.83 30.32 3.01
C VAL A 44 -9.71 30.43 1.47
N SER A 45 -10.82 30.58 0.76
CA SER A 45 -10.84 30.78 -0.70
C SER A 45 -10.17 32.08 -1.10
N GLU A 46 -10.60 33.17 -0.48
CA GLU A 46 -10.11 34.52 -0.76
C GLU A 46 -8.66 34.64 -0.35
N HIS A 47 -8.28 34.06 0.79
CA HIS A 47 -6.91 34.04 1.28
C HIS A 47 -5.96 33.33 0.32
N VAL A 48 -6.35 32.16 -0.20
CA VAL A 48 -5.58 31.44 -1.23
C VAL A 48 -5.49 32.27 -2.50
N GLN A 49 -6.61 32.84 -2.97
CA GLN A 49 -6.62 33.65 -4.17
C GLN A 49 -5.71 34.88 -4.03
N HIS A 50 -5.85 35.65 -2.95
CA HIS A 50 -5.04 36.81 -2.65
C HIS A 50 -3.54 36.45 -2.59
N PHE A 51 -3.20 35.40 -1.84
CA PHE A 51 -1.82 34.93 -1.73
C PHE A 51 -1.18 34.59 -3.09
N PHE A 52 -1.89 33.83 -3.95
CA PHE A 52 -1.35 33.43 -5.24
C PHE A 52 -1.43 34.51 -6.32
N CYS A 53 -2.41 35.43 -6.25
CA CYS A 53 -2.46 36.59 -7.11
C CYS A 53 -1.31 37.57 -6.83
N VAL A 54 -0.90 37.73 -5.56
CA VAL A 54 0.23 38.59 -5.19
C VAL A 54 1.58 37.94 -5.52
N ASN A 55 1.76 36.65 -5.17
CA ASN A 55 3.06 35.98 -5.33
C ASN A 55 3.28 35.38 -6.73
N HIS A 56 2.22 35.08 -7.47
CA HIS A 56 2.27 34.45 -8.80
C HIS A 56 1.27 35.10 -9.80
N PRO A 57 1.27 36.44 -9.99
CA PRO A 57 0.22 37.18 -10.69
C PRO A 57 -0.05 36.69 -12.12
N ASP A 58 1.00 36.49 -12.91
CA ASP A 58 0.85 36.14 -14.33
C ASP A 58 0.53 34.66 -14.55
N HIS A 59 0.80 33.82 -13.56
CA HIS A 59 0.77 32.37 -13.70
C HIS A 59 -0.37 31.67 -12.97
N TYR A 60 -0.92 32.29 -11.93
CA TYR A 60 -2.07 31.76 -11.23
C TYR A 60 -3.28 31.63 -12.19
N LEU A 61 -3.96 30.49 -12.15
CA LEU A 61 -5.14 30.21 -12.95
C LEU A 61 -6.39 30.16 -12.07
N THR A 62 -6.46 29.17 -11.20
CA THR A 62 -7.60 28.90 -10.30
C THR A 62 -7.14 28.09 -9.09
N HIS A 63 -7.98 28.00 -8.06
CA HIS A 63 -7.79 27.06 -6.96
C HIS A 63 -9.07 26.28 -6.68
N GLN A 64 -8.92 25.15 -5.99
CA GLN A 64 -10.01 24.33 -5.49
C GLN A 64 -9.73 24.00 -4.03
N ILE A 65 -10.66 24.38 -3.14
CA ILE A 65 -10.54 24.11 -1.70
C ILE A 65 -10.95 22.68 -1.42
N VAL A 66 -10.28 22.05 -0.46
CA VAL A 66 -10.63 20.73 0.03
C VAL A 66 -11.69 20.85 1.12
N TYR A 67 -12.77 20.09 0.99
CA TYR A 67 -13.84 20.04 1.98
C TYR A 67 -13.94 18.64 2.57
N ASN A 68 -14.29 18.55 3.85
CA ASN A 68 -14.67 17.31 4.50
C ASN A 68 -16.07 16.89 4.05
N ALA A 69 -16.14 16.08 2.99
CA ALA A 69 -17.37 15.65 2.35
C ALA A 69 -17.73 14.18 2.64
N ASN A 70 -17.27 13.60 3.75
CA ASN A 70 -17.44 12.17 4.05
C ASN A 70 -18.91 11.71 4.03
N LYS A 71 -19.82 12.54 4.57
CA LYS A 71 -21.26 12.26 4.55
C LYS A 71 -21.81 12.31 3.12
N LEU A 72 -21.44 13.31 2.33
CA LEU A 72 -21.83 13.44 0.92
C LEU A 72 -21.34 12.26 0.08
N ALA A 73 -20.07 11.84 0.26
CA ALA A 73 -19.49 10.66 -0.37
C ALA A 73 -20.31 9.39 -0.05
N SER A 74 -20.70 9.21 1.22
CA SER A 74 -21.54 8.09 1.63
C SER A 74 -22.93 8.09 0.98
N LEU A 75 -23.54 9.27 0.79
CA LEU A 75 -24.83 9.41 0.12
C LEU A 75 -24.74 9.04 -1.35
N VAL A 76 -23.70 9.50 -2.06
CA VAL A 76 -23.54 9.14 -3.47
C VAL A 76 -23.21 7.67 -3.66
N SER A 77 -22.42 7.06 -2.77
CA SER A 77 -22.21 5.61 -2.79
C SER A 77 -23.54 4.86 -2.67
N LYS A 78 -24.38 5.22 -1.70
CA LYS A 78 -25.71 4.59 -1.52
C LYS A 78 -26.60 4.79 -2.75
N LYS A 79 -26.60 5.99 -3.33
CA LYS A 79 -27.35 6.30 -4.55
C LYS A 79 -26.90 5.44 -5.73
N ARG A 80 -25.58 5.24 -5.89
CA ARG A 80 -25.01 4.35 -6.91
C ARG A 80 -25.53 2.92 -6.76
N ASP A 81 -25.51 2.40 -5.53
CA ASP A 81 -26.01 1.05 -5.25
C ASP A 81 -27.51 0.92 -5.57
N LEU A 82 -28.32 1.92 -5.19
CA LEU A 82 -29.75 1.94 -5.54
C LEU A 82 -30.00 2.08 -7.05
N GLN A 83 -29.15 2.82 -7.76
CA GLN A 83 -29.22 2.95 -9.22
C GLN A 83 -28.99 1.59 -9.90
N ASN A 84 -28.06 0.76 -9.40
CA ASN A 84 -27.83 -0.58 -9.92
C ASN A 84 -29.06 -1.48 -9.71
N TRP A 85 -29.72 -1.36 -8.56
CA TRP A 85 -31.00 -2.05 -8.31
C TRP A 85 -32.12 -1.58 -9.22
N TYR A 86 -32.25 -0.27 -9.46
CA TYR A 86 -33.21 0.28 -10.41
C TYR A 86 -33.00 -0.32 -11.82
N ILE A 87 -31.77 -0.29 -12.32
CA ILE A 87 -31.40 -0.85 -13.64
C ILE A 87 -31.72 -2.35 -13.70
N TYR A 88 -31.43 -3.10 -12.64
CA TYR A 88 -31.77 -4.53 -12.57
C TYR A 88 -33.27 -4.78 -12.73
N TYR A 89 -34.12 -4.04 -12.01
CA TYR A 89 -35.57 -4.21 -12.11
C TYR A 89 -36.13 -3.71 -13.44
N GLN A 90 -35.56 -2.65 -14.02
CA GLN A 90 -35.90 -2.19 -15.35
C GLN A 90 -35.60 -3.26 -16.42
N ASN A 91 -34.40 -3.83 -16.41
CA ASN A 91 -34.02 -4.94 -17.31
C ASN A 91 -34.94 -6.16 -17.13
N LYS A 92 -35.38 -6.45 -15.90
CA LYS A 92 -36.32 -7.54 -15.61
C LYS A 92 -37.72 -7.26 -16.17
N PHE A 93 -38.17 -6.01 -16.10
CA PHE A 93 -39.43 -5.56 -16.68
C PHE A 93 -39.40 -5.68 -18.20
N GLU A 94 -38.34 -5.21 -18.85
CA GLU A 94 -38.16 -5.32 -20.31
C GLU A 94 -38.17 -6.77 -20.81
N ARG A 95 -37.63 -7.72 -20.03
CA ARG A 95 -37.61 -9.14 -20.40
C ARG A 95 -38.94 -9.86 -20.20
N THR A 96 -39.71 -9.49 -19.18
CA THR A 96 -40.90 -10.26 -18.74
C THR A 96 -42.21 -9.56 -19.11
N SER A 97 -42.16 -8.28 -19.46
CA SER A 97 -43.31 -7.37 -19.64
C SER A 97 -44.30 -7.32 -18.46
N LYS A 98 -43.89 -7.86 -17.29
CA LYS A 98 -44.66 -7.85 -16.03
C LYS A 98 -43.97 -6.96 -15.03
N LYS A 99 -44.73 -6.06 -14.40
CA LYS A 99 -44.22 -5.14 -13.38
C LYS A 99 -43.55 -5.91 -12.23
N PRO A 100 -42.25 -5.68 -11.97
CA PRO A 100 -41.55 -6.39 -10.92
C PRO A 100 -41.95 -5.83 -9.54
N LEU A 101 -42.31 -6.71 -8.62
CA LEU A 101 -42.63 -6.35 -7.24
C LEU A 101 -41.41 -6.59 -6.35
N THR A 102 -41.17 -5.66 -5.42
CA THR A 102 -40.21 -5.83 -4.32
C THR A 102 -40.93 -5.67 -2.97
N LYS A 103 -40.29 -6.08 -1.87
CA LYS A 103 -40.76 -5.74 -0.52
C LYS A 103 -39.88 -4.66 0.09
N THR A 104 -40.45 -3.86 0.98
CA THR A 104 -39.82 -2.68 1.59
C THR A 104 -38.80 -2.98 2.70
N GLY A 105 -38.81 -4.17 3.28
CA GLY A 105 -37.93 -4.55 4.38
C GLY A 105 -36.51 -4.96 3.96
N PHE A 106 -35.69 -5.33 4.94
CA PHE A 106 -34.28 -5.68 4.75
C PHE A 106 -34.06 -6.70 3.62
N MET A 107 -33.25 -6.33 2.61
CA MET A 107 -32.96 -7.13 1.40
C MET A 107 -34.21 -7.65 0.65
N GLY A 108 -35.38 -7.01 0.82
CA GLY A 108 -36.63 -7.43 0.17
C GLY A 108 -37.29 -8.67 0.78
N LEU A 109 -36.90 -9.07 2.00
CA LEU A 109 -37.41 -10.27 2.67
C LEU A 109 -38.76 -10.04 3.39
N TRP A 110 -38.95 -8.86 3.97
CA TRP A 110 -40.07 -8.50 4.85
C TRP A 110 -40.79 -7.24 4.34
N GLY A 111 -42.00 -6.95 4.81
CA GLY A 111 -42.72 -5.72 4.49
C GLY A 111 -43.73 -5.84 3.34
N THR A 112 -44.32 -4.70 2.97
CA THR A 112 -45.38 -4.58 1.95
C THR A 112 -44.82 -4.78 0.55
N LYS A 113 -45.58 -5.45 -0.32
CA LYS A 113 -45.24 -5.62 -1.74
C LYS A 113 -45.55 -4.33 -2.48
N VAL A 114 -44.55 -3.75 -3.12
CA VAL A 114 -44.64 -2.49 -3.88
C VAL A 114 -44.00 -2.67 -5.25
N ASP A 115 -44.37 -1.82 -6.21
CA ASP A 115 -43.71 -1.76 -7.51
C ASP A 115 -42.23 -1.37 -7.29
N ALA A 116 -41.31 -2.22 -7.77
CA ALA A 116 -39.90 -2.02 -7.54
C ALA A 116 -39.38 -0.76 -8.26
N ILE A 117 -39.86 -0.49 -9.47
CA ILE A 117 -39.36 0.63 -10.28
C ILE A 117 -39.75 1.95 -9.62
N ASP A 118 -41.02 2.11 -9.25
CA ASP A 118 -41.52 3.32 -8.58
C ASP A 118 -40.86 3.49 -7.20
N HIS A 119 -40.66 2.40 -6.46
CA HIS A 119 -40.00 2.42 -5.17
C HIS A 119 -38.55 2.92 -5.26
N TYR A 120 -37.71 2.33 -6.12
CA TYR A 120 -36.32 2.78 -6.27
C TYR A 120 -36.23 4.18 -6.86
N THR A 121 -37.13 4.55 -7.79
CA THR A 121 -37.20 5.93 -8.32
C THR A 121 -37.44 6.94 -7.21
N SER A 122 -38.40 6.66 -6.33
CA SER A 122 -38.69 7.53 -5.17
C SER A 122 -37.53 7.63 -4.19
N GLN A 123 -36.79 6.52 -3.95
CA GLN A 123 -35.62 6.54 -3.08
C GLN A 123 -34.44 7.31 -3.69
N ILE A 124 -34.20 7.13 -4.99
CA ILE A 124 -33.16 7.88 -5.71
C ILE A 124 -33.48 9.38 -5.70
N GLN A 125 -34.74 9.75 -5.88
CA GLN A 125 -35.17 11.15 -5.78
C GLN A 125 -34.94 11.73 -4.38
N LYS A 126 -35.32 11.01 -3.32
CA LYS A 126 -35.02 11.43 -1.93
C LYS A 126 -33.51 11.61 -1.70
N LEU A 127 -32.69 10.66 -2.16
CA LEU A 127 -31.24 10.79 -2.05
C LEU A 127 -30.68 11.96 -2.88
N ASN A 128 -31.26 12.29 -4.04
CA ASN A 128 -30.87 13.47 -4.81
C ASN A 128 -31.15 14.77 -4.04
N GLU A 129 -32.29 14.84 -3.37
CA GLU A 129 -32.67 15.98 -2.53
C GLU A 129 -31.73 16.09 -1.32
N GLU A 130 -31.46 14.98 -0.61
CA GLU A 130 -30.50 14.93 0.49
C GLU A 130 -29.07 15.29 0.06
N GLU A 131 -28.63 14.81 -1.12
CA GLU A 131 -27.34 15.13 -1.72
C GLU A 131 -27.23 16.64 -2.01
N ALA A 132 -28.27 17.24 -2.59
CA ALA A 132 -28.30 18.67 -2.89
C ALA A 132 -28.23 19.53 -1.61
N VAL A 133 -28.99 19.15 -0.58
CA VAL A 133 -28.98 19.82 0.72
C VAL A 133 -27.61 19.70 1.40
N GLU A 134 -27.05 18.49 1.45
CA GLU A 134 -25.74 18.27 2.07
C GLU A 134 -24.63 18.97 1.29
N ARG A 135 -24.71 19.04 -0.04
CA ARG A 135 -23.74 19.76 -0.87
C ARG A 135 -23.73 21.26 -0.59
N GLU A 136 -24.90 21.87 -0.42
CA GLU A 136 -24.99 23.29 -0.06
C GLU A 136 -24.58 23.54 1.40
N ARG A 137 -24.84 22.58 2.31
CA ARG A 137 -24.32 22.64 3.67
C ARG A 137 -22.80 22.64 3.69
N VAL A 138 -22.14 21.69 3.02
CA VAL A 138 -20.68 21.55 3.02
C VAL A 138 -19.97 22.80 2.49
N LYS A 139 -20.56 23.50 1.50
CA LYS A 139 -20.01 24.76 1.00
C LYS A 139 -20.12 25.93 1.98
N LYS A 140 -21.14 25.92 2.84
CA LYS A 140 -21.44 27.02 3.77
C LYS A 140 -20.85 26.80 5.15
N ASP A 141 -20.61 25.54 5.52
CA ASP A 141 -20.11 25.13 6.82
C ASP A 141 -18.60 25.41 6.93
N PRO A 142 -18.15 26.37 7.78
CA PRO A 142 -16.74 26.68 7.92
C PRO A 142 -15.93 25.51 8.50
N ASP A 143 -16.55 24.69 9.35
CA ASP A 143 -15.90 23.53 9.99
C ASP A 143 -15.65 22.39 8.99
N ALA A 144 -16.36 22.40 7.86
CA ALA A 144 -16.13 21.46 6.77
C ALA A 144 -14.93 21.85 5.91
N ILE A 145 -14.41 23.06 6.02
CA ILE A 145 -13.28 23.53 5.21
C ILE A 145 -11.98 22.98 5.79
N VAL A 146 -11.26 22.21 4.98
CA VAL A 146 -9.92 21.74 5.33
C VAL A 146 -8.90 22.82 4.93
N PRO A 147 -7.85 23.10 5.74
CA PRO A 147 -6.79 24.04 5.39
C PRO A 147 -5.83 23.48 4.31
N ALA A 148 -6.41 23.01 3.20
CA ALA A 148 -5.72 22.52 2.03
C ALA A 148 -6.45 22.92 0.74
N ALA A 149 -5.70 23.16 -0.34
CA ALA A 149 -6.24 23.53 -1.63
C ALA A 149 -5.38 22.97 -2.77
N PHE A 150 -6.03 22.65 -3.90
CA PHE A 150 -5.36 22.39 -5.16
C PHE A 150 -5.28 23.68 -5.96
N VAL A 151 -4.07 24.16 -6.22
CA VAL A 151 -3.82 25.40 -6.97
C VAL A 151 -3.36 25.04 -8.37
N SER A 152 -4.06 25.55 -9.37
CA SER A 152 -3.77 25.34 -10.79
C SER A 152 -3.04 26.56 -11.35
N PHE A 153 -2.03 26.31 -12.17
CA PHE A 153 -1.25 27.34 -12.87
C PHE A 153 -1.45 27.27 -14.37
N LYS A 154 -1.26 28.41 -15.05
CA LYS A 154 -1.30 28.52 -16.52
C LYS A 154 -0.14 27.79 -17.20
N SER A 155 0.98 27.60 -16.51
CA SER A 155 2.18 26.95 -17.06
C SER A 155 2.73 25.87 -16.14
N ARG A 156 3.28 24.81 -16.74
CA ARG A 156 3.98 23.72 -16.02
C ARG A 156 5.20 24.24 -15.29
N TRP A 157 5.86 25.25 -15.86
CA TRP A 157 6.98 25.94 -15.22
C TRP A 157 6.57 26.56 -13.90
N ALA A 158 5.46 27.31 -13.86
CA ALA A 158 5.01 27.96 -12.63
C ALA A 158 4.58 26.96 -11.56
N ALA A 159 3.88 25.89 -11.95
CA ALA A 159 3.57 24.79 -11.04
C ALA A 159 4.85 24.14 -10.49
N ALA A 160 5.87 23.91 -11.34
CA ALA A 160 7.15 23.34 -10.91
C ALA A 160 7.93 24.24 -9.96
N VAL A 161 7.90 25.55 -10.19
CA VAL A 161 8.48 26.54 -9.27
C VAL A 161 7.75 26.49 -7.93
N CYS A 162 6.42 26.63 -7.93
CA CYS A 162 5.61 26.64 -6.72
C CYS A 162 5.74 25.35 -5.89
N ALA A 163 5.82 24.18 -6.53
CA ALA A 163 5.93 22.90 -5.84
C ALA A 163 7.33 22.64 -5.22
N GLN A 164 8.35 23.41 -5.61
CA GLN A 164 9.74 23.18 -5.19
C GLN A 164 10.32 24.32 -4.36
N THR A 165 9.67 25.48 -4.32
CA THR A 165 10.10 26.64 -3.54
C THR A 165 9.37 26.74 -2.20
N GLN A 166 10.07 27.28 -1.21
CA GLN A 166 9.44 27.67 0.04
C GLN A 166 8.69 28.99 -0.17
N LEU A 167 7.38 28.98 0.05
CA LEU A 167 6.51 30.13 -0.24
C LEU A 167 6.52 31.20 0.87
N CYS A 168 6.78 30.85 2.12
CA CYS A 168 6.73 31.79 3.25
C CYS A 168 7.88 31.57 4.25
N ARG A 169 8.11 32.56 5.13
CA ARG A 169 9.19 32.52 6.13
C ARG A 169 9.06 31.34 7.09
N ASN A 170 7.84 30.93 7.43
CA ASN A 170 7.59 29.79 8.30
C ASN A 170 7.51 28.49 7.46
N PRO A 171 8.46 27.54 7.60
CA PRO A 171 8.49 26.34 6.78
C PRO A 171 7.37 25.34 7.09
N THR A 172 6.49 25.58 8.06
CA THR A 172 5.35 24.69 8.38
C THR A 172 4.02 25.15 7.78
N LEU A 173 3.96 26.37 7.24
CA LEU A 173 2.76 26.96 6.63
C LEU A 173 2.91 26.98 5.11
N TRP A 174 1.78 27.00 4.39
CA TRP A 174 1.77 27.02 2.92
C TRP A 174 2.65 25.93 2.30
N LEU A 175 2.53 24.70 2.82
CA LEU A 175 3.31 23.57 2.37
C LEU A 175 2.85 23.16 0.96
N THR A 176 3.75 23.28 -0.01
CA THR A 176 3.50 22.89 -1.39
C THR A 176 4.10 21.52 -1.67
N GLU A 177 3.30 20.68 -2.32
CA GLU A 177 3.72 19.40 -2.88
C GLU A 177 3.08 19.25 -4.27
N TRP A 178 3.69 18.43 -5.13
CA TRP A 178 3.03 18.05 -6.38
C TRP A 178 1.67 17.40 -6.08
N ALA A 179 0.62 17.88 -6.74
CA ALA A 179 -0.70 17.27 -6.59
C ALA A 179 -0.66 15.83 -7.12
N PRO A 180 -1.08 14.82 -6.35
CA PRO A 180 -1.22 13.48 -6.91
C PRO A 180 -2.32 13.46 -7.96
N GLU A 181 -2.28 12.46 -8.86
CA GLU A 181 -3.37 12.25 -9.81
C GLU A 181 -4.69 12.05 -9.03
N PRO A 182 -5.86 12.51 -9.51
CA PRO A 182 -7.11 12.38 -8.76
C PRO A 182 -7.47 10.95 -8.30
N ARG A 183 -6.99 9.92 -9.01
CA ARG A 183 -7.13 8.50 -8.62
C ARG A 183 -6.16 8.07 -7.52
N ASP A 184 -5.01 8.74 -7.42
CA ASP A 184 -3.96 8.51 -6.43
C ASP A 184 -4.21 9.31 -5.14
N VAL A 185 -5.14 10.27 -5.13
CA VAL A 185 -5.47 11.05 -3.94
C VAL A 185 -6.12 10.16 -2.86
N TYR A 186 -5.55 10.17 -1.66
CA TYR A 186 -6.14 9.55 -0.47
C TYR A 186 -6.80 10.60 0.44
N TRP A 187 -8.10 10.83 0.22
CA TRP A 187 -8.87 11.94 0.77
C TRP A 187 -8.93 12.02 2.30
N ASP A 188 -8.99 10.88 3.00
CA ASP A 188 -9.16 10.87 4.47
C ASP A 188 -8.01 11.59 5.22
N ASN A 189 -6.83 11.67 4.60
CA ASN A 189 -5.62 12.21 5.23
C ASN A 189 -5.39 13.71 4.99
N PHE A 190 -6.25 14.38 4.21
CA PHE A 190 -6.08 15.81 3.92
C PHE A 190 -6.42 16.71 5.11
N ALA A 191 -7.30 16.25 6.01
CA ALA A 191 -7.77 17.02 7.16
C ALA A 191 -6.78 17.06 8.34
N ILE A 192 -5.62 16.40 8.24
CA ILE A 192 -4.72 16.21 9.39
C ILE A 192 -3.72 17.38 9.46
N PRO A 193 -3.65 18.13 10.57
CA PRO A 193 -2.69 19.23 10.73
C PRO A 193 -1.25 18.71 10.88
N TYR A 194 -0.27 19.54 10.52
CA TYR A 194 1.16 19.17 10.50
C TYR A 194 1.71 18.61 11.80
N PHE A 195 1.36 19.23 12.92
CA PHE A 195 1.85 18.81 14.23
C PHE A 195 1.36 17.41 14.58
N GLU A 196 0.09 17.12 14.30
CA GLU A 196 -0.47 15.78 14.45
C GLU A 196 0.22 14.75 13.55
N LEU A 197 0.58 15.11 12.31
CA LEU A 197 1.34 14.19 11.43
C LEU A 197 2.66 13.76 12.07
N THR A 198 3.35 14.68 12.75
CA THR A 198 4.62 14.38 13.43
C THR A 198 4.43 13.41 14.59
N ILE A 199 3.42 13.65 15.44
CA ILE A 199 3.08 12.77 16.56
C ILE A 199 2.63 11.39 16.06
N ARG A 200 1.73 11.34 15.06
CA ARG A 200 1.23 10.08 14.47
C ARG A 200 2.37 9.25 13.92
N ARG A 201 3.31 9.86 13.18
CA ARG A 201 4.50 9.16 12.66
C ARG A 201 5.40 8.63 13.76
N LEU A 202 5.60 9.37 14.85
CA LEU A 202 6.36 8.88 16.01
C LEU A 202 5.67 7.69 16.68
N ILE A 203 4.36 7.78 16.93
CA ILE A 203 3.56 6.69 17.52
C ILE A 203 3.62 5.45 16.63
N ILE A 204 3.45 5.59 15.31
CA ILE A 204 3.51 4.46 14.38
C ILE A 204 4.92 3.88 14.29
N ALA A 205 5.98 4.68 14.37
CA ALA A 205 7.34 4.16 14.43
C ALA A 205 7.58 3.29 15.67
N VAL A 206 7.10 3.73 16.84
CA VAL A 206 7.16 2.95 18.10
C VAL A 206 6.27 1.71 18.02
N ALA A 207 5.06 1.83 17.49
CA ALA A 207 4.15 0.70 17.30
C ALA A 207 4.70 -0.33 16.31
N LEU A 208 5.37 0.10 15.24
CA LEU A 208 6.04 -0.76 14.28
C LEU A 208 7.20 -1.51 14.93
N PHE A 209 8.00 -0.84 15.76
CA PHE A 209 9.04 -1.49 16.56
C PHE A 209 8.42 -2.62 17.39
N PHE A 210 7.42 -2.33 18.22
CA PHE A 210 6.75 -3.36 19.02
C PHE A 210 6.09 -4.45 18.19
N LEU A 211 5.47 -4.11 17.06
CA LEU A 211 4.90 -5.10 16.15
C LEU A 211 5.99 -6.06 15.69
N ILE A 212 7.13 -5.57 15.19
CA ILE A 212 8.23 -6.40 14.68
C ILE A 212 8.77 -7.35 15.78
N PHE A 213 8.96 -6.85 17.00
CA PHE A 213 9.49 -7.66 18.11
C PHE A 213 8.46 -8.66 18.65
N PHE A 214 7.22 -8.24 18.87
CA PHE A 214 6.18 -9.10 19.44
C PHE A 214 5.52 -10.04 18.44
N PHE A 215 5.71 -9.84 17.12
CA PHE A 215 5.22 -10.79 16.11
C PHE A 215 5.86 -12.19 16.24
N MET A 216 6.96 -12.30 16.97
CA MET A 216 7.54 -13.57 17.38
C MET A 216 6.60 -14.40 18.26
N ILE A 217 5.70 -13.78 19.03
CA ILE A 217 4.74 -14.46 19.91
C ILE A 217 3.69 -15.24 19.08
N PRO A 218 2.97 -14.63 18.11
CA PRO A 218 2.12 -15.37 17.17
C PRO A 218 2.85 -16.52 16.46
N ILE A 219 4.10 -16.32 16.04
CA ILE A 219 4.89 -17.38 15.41
C ILE A 219 5.15 -18.53 16.38
N ALA A 220 5.55 -18.23 17.62
CA ALA A 220 5.76 -19.22 18.67
C ALA A 220 4.46 -19.99 18.98
N PHE A 221 3.34 -19.28 19.02
CA PHE A 221 2.02 -19.85 19.23
C PHE A 221 1.68 -20.85 18.11
N VAL A 222 1.86 -20.48 16.85
CA VAL A 222 1.70 -21.39 15.70
C VAL A 222 2.61 -22.61 15.82
N GLN A 223 3.89 -22.42 16.17
CA GLN A 223 4.82 -23.52 16.35
C GLN A 223 4.36 -24.47 17.46
N SER A 224 3.79 -23.95 18.56
CA SER A 224 3.23 -24.78 19.62
C SER A 224 2.03 -25.61 19.16
N LEU A 225 1.23 -25.10 18.22
CA LEU A 225 0.12 -25.83 17.60
C LEU A 225 0.58 -26.97 16.68
N ALA A 226 1.85 -27.00 16.27
CA ALA A 226 2.39 -28.12 15.50
C ALA A 226 2.52 -29.42 16.33
N ASN A 227 2.49 -29.32 17.67
CA ASN A 227 2.49 -30.47 18.57
C ASN A 227 1.08 -30.73 19.16
N ILE A 228 0.72 -32.01 19.29
CA ILE A 228 -0.59 -32.46 19.80
C ILE A 228 -0.86 -31.93 21.21
N GLU A 229 0.15 -31.92 22.07
CA GLU A 229 0.04 -31.41 23.44
C GLU A 229 -0.26 -29.90 23.46
N GLY A 230 0.33 -29.15 22.53
CA GLY A 230 0.05 -27.72 22.37
C GLY A 230 -1.38 -27.46 21.90
N ILE A 231 -1.88 -28.24 20.93
CA ILE A 231 -3.27 -28.16 20.47
C ILE A 231 -4.24 -28.48 21.62
N GLN A 232 -3.99 -29.55 22.38
CA GLN A 232 -4.87 -29.95 23.49
C GLN A 232 -4.91 -28.94 24.64
N LYS A 233 -3.83 -28.18 24.83
CA LYS A 233 -3.73 -27.12 25.85
C LYS A 233 -4.44 -25.84 25.41
N VAL A 234 -4.30 -25.45 24.14
CA VAL A 234 -4.87 -24.21 23.59
C VAL A 234 -6.36 -24.37 23.23
N PHE A 235 -6.74 -25.50 22.64
CA PHE A 235 -8.08 -25.79 22.18
C PHE A 235 -8.63 -27.05 22.87
N PRO A 236 -9.04 -26.96 24.15
CA PRO A 236 -9.53 -28.12 24.89
C PRO A 236 -10.79 -28.76 24.29
N PHE A 237 -11.58 -28.00 23.51
CA PHE A 237 -12.74 -28.52 22.79
C PHE A 237 -12.38 -29.46 21.63
N LEU A 238 -11.13 -29.46 21.14
CA LEU A 238 -10.67 -30.40 20.12
C LEU A 238 -10.28 -31.77 20.69
N LYS A 239 -10.16 -31.92 22.03
CA LYS A 239 -9.83 -33.20 22.69
C LYS A 239 -10.70 -34.39 22.27
N PRO A 240 -12.04 -34.27 22.09
CA PRO A 240 -12.87 -35.36 21.62
C PRO A 240 -12.59 -35.74 20.15
N LEU A 241 -12.33 -34.74 19.30
CA LEU A 241 -12.04 -34.93 17.86
C LEU A 241 -10.64 -35.50 17.61
N ILE A 242 -9.66 -35.16 18.45
CA ILE A 242 -8.27 -35.66 18.39
C ILE A 242 -8.17 -37.16 18.73
N ARG A 243 -9.20 -37.76 19.33
CA ARG A 243 -9.26 -39.22 19.58
C ARG A 243 -9.44 -40.04 18.30
N ILE A 244 -9.96 -39.43 17.23
CA ILE A 244 -10.14 -40.10 15.93
C ILE A 244 -8.84 -39.96 15.13
N GLU A 245 -8.17 -41.08 14.86
CA GLU A 245 -6.82 -41.12 14.30
C GLU A 245 -6.70 -40.42 12.92
N SER A 246 -7.72 -40.56 12.09
CA SER A 246 -7.80 -39.88 10.78
C SER A 246 -7.97 -38.36 10.92
N VAL A 247 -8.78 -37.89 11.88
CA VAL A 247 -9.03 -36.45 12.11
C VAL A 247 -7.85 -35.79 12.81
N LYS A 248 -7.19 -36.51 13.72
CA LYS A 248 -5.97 -36.09 14.39
C LYS A 248 -4.87 -35.73 13.39
N SER A 249 -4.61 -36.60 12.42
CA SER A 249 -3.59 -36.39 11.39
C SER A 249 -3.90 -35.17 10.51
N VAL A 250 -5.17 -34.95 10.18
CA VAL A 250 -5.62 -33.77 9.41
C VAL A 250 -5.48 -32.49 10.23
N ILE A 251 -5.95 -32.46 11.48
CA ILE A 251 -5.84 -31.27 12.33
C ILE A 251 -4.37 -30.92 12.56
N GLN A 252 -3.53 -31.89 12.90
CA GLN A 252 -2.10 -31.64 13.17
C GLN A 252 -1.33 -31.21 11.91
N GLY A 253 -1.68 -31.74 10.73
CA GLY A 253 -1.02 -31.39 9.47
C GLY A 253 -1.45 -30.04 8.89
N PHE A 254 -2.73 -29.67 9.01
CA PHE A 254 -3.29 -28.50 8.33
C PHE A 254 -3.51 -27.28 9.25
N LEU A 255 -3.92 -27.48 10.50
CA LEU A 255 -4.30 -26.37 11.40
C LEU A 255 -3.15 -25.37 11.63
N PRO A 256 -1.91 -25.77 11.95
CA PRO A 256 -0.82 -24.83 12.15
C PRO A 256 -0.51 -24.03 10.89
N GLY A 257 -0.57 -24.67 9.72
CA GLY A 257 -0.36 -24.04 8.42
C GLY A 257 -1.44 -23.00 8.09
N ILE A 258 -2.71 -23.30 8.37
CA ILE A 258 -3.82 -22.36 8.17
C ILE A 258 -3.70 -21.17 9.10
N VAL A 259 -3.45 -21.39 10.39
CA VAL A 259 -3.31 -20.31 11.38
C VAL A 259 -2.12 -19.41 11.03
N LEU A 260 -0.98 -19.99 10.63
CA LEU A 260 0.18 -19.22 10.17
C LEU A 260 -0.15 -18.36 8.95
N LYS A 261 -0.82 -18.95 7.96
CA LYS A 261 -1.18 -18.25 6.72
C LYS A 261 -2.14 -17.09 7.01
N ILE A 262 -3.08 -17.25 7.95
CA ILE A 262 -3.95 -16.16 8.40
C ILE A 262 -3.13 -15.02 9.02
N PHE A 263 -2.23 -15.32 9.96
CA PHE A 263 -1.36 -14.29 10.57
C PHE A 263 -0.53 -13.54 9.52
N LEU A 264 0.06 -14.26 8.56
CA LEU A 264 0.86 -13.65 7.49
C LEU A 264 0.02 -12.88 6.47
N ALA A 265 -1.24 -13.27 6.24
CA ALA A 265 -2.16 -12.55 5.36
C ALA A 265 -2.68 -11.25 5.99
N VAL A 266 -2.88 -11.23 7.32
CA VAL A 266 -3.34 -10.05 8.06
C VAL A 266 -2.23 -9.00 8.20
N LEU A 267 -0.97 -9.43 8.26
CA LEU A 267 0.16 -8.53 8.50
C LEU A 267 0.27 -7.37 7.48
N PRO A 268 0.26 -7.59 6.14
CA PRO A 268 0.24 -6.48 5.18
C PRO A 268 -0.93 -5.51 5.37
N GLN A 269 -2.09 -5.99 5.80
CA GLN A 269 -3.24 -5.14 6.08
C GLN A 269 -3.00 -4.26 7.31
N ILE A 270 -2.38 -4.79 8.37
CA ILE A 270 -1.96 -4.02 9.54
C ILE A 270 -0.96 -2.93 9.13
N LEU A 271 0.06 -3.28 8.35
CA LEU A 271 1.10 -2.33 7.91
C LEU A 271 0.56 -1.24 6.98
N MET A 272 -0.40 -1.57 6.12
CA MET A 272 -1.12 -0.60 5.30
C MET A 272 -1.95 0.34 6.19
N THR A 273 -2.64 -0.19 7.20
CA THR A 273 -3.43 0.60 8.14
C THR A 273 -2.55 1.55 8.96
N MET A 274 -1.39 1.07 9.44
CA MET A 274 -0.39 1.90 10.08
C MET A 274 0.07 3.05 9.17
N SER A 275 0.31 2.77 7.88
CA SER A 275 0.71 3.80 6.91
C SER A 275 -0.41 4.80 6.62
N LYS A 276 -1.69 4.38 6.63
CA LYS A 276 -2.84 5.28 6.53
C LYS A 276 -2.89 6.24 7.72
N ILE A 277 -2.68 5.75 8.94
CA ILE A 277 -2.67 6.56 10.17
C ILE A 277 -1.52 7.59 10.18
N GLU A 278 -0.39 7.32 9.52
CA GLU A 278 0.73 8.28 9.36
C GLU A 278 0.37 9.53 8.54
N GLY A 279 -0.74 9.53 7.82
CA GLY A 279 -1.29 10.72 7.16
C GLY A 279 -0.62 11.10 5.84
N TYR A 280 -0.34 10.13 4.95
CA TYR A 280 0.10 10.46 3.59
C TYR A 280 -1.08 10.79 2.68
N PRO A 281 -0.96 11.82 1.82
CA PRO A 281 -2.05 12.29 0.96
C PRO A 281 -2.25 11.46 -0.32
N SER A 282 -1.34 10.53 -0.66
CA SER A 282 -1.44 9.73 -1.88
C SER A 282 -1.34 8.22 -1.62
N ILE A 283 -2.04 7.42 -2.42
CA ILE A 283 -2.02 5.95 -2.38
C ILE A 283 -0.62 5.44 -2.74
N SER A 284 0.04 6.06 -3.72
CA SER A 284 1.43 5.79 -4.10
C SER A 284 2.43 5.99 -2.97
N ALA A 285 2.23 7.01 -2.12
CA ALA A 285 3.05 7.22 -0.93
C ALA A 285 2.72 6.17 0.15
N LEU A 286 1.44 5.84 0.34
CA LEU A 286 1.01 4.80 1.28
C LEU A 286 1.61 3.44 0.92
N ASP A 287 1.59 3.05 -0.35
CA ASP A 287 2.17 1.80 -0.83
C ASP A 287 3.68 1.74 -0.62
N ARG A 288 4.42 2.81 -0.97
CA ARG A 288 5.87 2.90 -0.74
C ARG A 288 6.23 2.78 0.74
N LYS A 289 5.46 3.41 1.61
CA LYS A 289 5.70 3.40 3.06
C LYS A 289 5.29 2.09 3.70
N SER A 290 4.22 1.46 3.24
CA SER A 290 3.82 0.12 3.66
C SER A 290 4.88 -0.92 3.25
N ALA A 291 5.38 -0.84 2.00
CA ALA A 291 6.49 -1.66 1.53
C ALA A 291 7.74 -1.51 2.41
N ALA A 292 8.10 -0.28 2.81
CA ALA A 292 9.24 -0.04 3.69
C ALA A 292 9.09 -0.73 5.05
N LYS A 293 7.90 -0.66 5.64
CA LYS A 293 7.60 -1.33 6.92
C LYS A 293 7.64 -2.85 6.77
N TYR A 294 7.08 -3.38 5.68
CA TYR A 294 7.09 -4.82 5.41
C TYR A 294 8.49 -5.34 5.13
N HIS A 295 9.34 -4.55 4.44
CA HIS A 295 10.76 -4.86 4.28
C HIS A 295 11.49 -4.94 5.62
N MET A 296 11.28 -3.98 6.54
CA MET A 296 11.86 -4.06 7.89
C MET A 296 11.39 -5.30 8.64
N PHE A 297 10.10 -5.62 8.54
CA PHE A 297 9.55 -6.83 9.14
C PHE A 297 10.23 -8.10 8.60
N ILE A 298 10.31 -8.24 7.28
CA ILE A 298 10.94 -9.39 6.61
C ILE A 298 12.42 -9.50 6.98
N LEU A 299 13.14 -8.38 6.98
CA LEU A 299 14.56 -8.35 7.33
C LEU A 299 14.81 -8.85 8.76
N VAL A 300 14.02 -8.39 9.72
CA VAL A 300 14.20 -8.75 11.13
C VAL A 300 13.66 -10.15 11.43
N ASN A 301 12.42 -10.45 11.04
CA ASN A 301 11.77 -11.70 11.43
C ASN A 301 12.17 -12.88 10.54
N ILE A 302 12.17 -12.69 9.21
CA ILE A 302 12.42 -13.79 8.28
C ILE A 302 13.91 -14.00 8.08
N PHE A 303 14.69 -12.94 7.81
CA PHE A 303 16.13 -13.09 7.58
C PHE A 303 16.91 -13.26 8.90
N LEU A 304 16.96 -12.25 9.77
CA LEU A 304 17.74 -12.34 11.02
C LEU A 304 17.18 -13.38 12.00
N GLY A 305 15.86 -13.42 12.19
CA GLY A 305 15.19 -14.36 13.10
C GLY A 305 15.39 -15.83 12.70
N SER A 306 15.43 -16.15 11.40
CA SER A 306 15.70 -17.53 10.97
C SER A 306 17.17 -17.92 11.07
N ILE A 307 18.12 -16.98 10.99
CA ILE A 307 19.55 -17.30 11.15
C ILE A 307 19.88 -17.64 12.61
N ILE A 308 19.33 -16.89 13.56
CA ILE A 308 19.66 -16.98 14.99
C ILE A 308 18.91 -18.16 15.67
N THR A 309 18.37 -19.14 14.91
CA THR A 309 17.32 -20.03 15.42
C THR A 309 17.62 -20.70 16.77
N GLY A 310 16.74 -20.39 17.73
CA GLY A 310 16.04 -21.32 18.62
C GLY A 310 14.52 -21.05 18.55
N SER A 311 13.72 -21.64 19.46
CA SER A 311 12.31 -21.21 19.67
C SER A 311 12.22 -19.69 19.87
N ALA A 312 11.08 -19.04 19.59
CA ALA A 312 10.94 -17.57 19.73
C ALA A 312 11.43 -17.03 21.10
N LEU A 313 11.27 -17.82 22.16
CA LEU A 313 11.77 -17.52 23.51
C LEU A 313 13.30 -17.68 23.64
N GLN A 314 13.88 -18.70 23.00
CA GLN A 314 15.34 -18.84 22.91
C GLN A 314 15.96 -17.70 22.09
N GLN A 315 15.29 -17.24 21.03
CA GLN A 315 15.75 -16.09 20.23
C GLN A 315 15.80 -14.81 21.08
N LEU A 316 14.73 -14.52 21.84
CA LEU A 316 14.70 -13.36 22.75
C LEU A 316 15.81 -13.40 23.80
N LYS A 317 16.00 -14.55 24.44
CA LYS A 317 17.05 -14.74 25.45
C LYS A 317 18.45 -14.55 24.85
N THR A 318 18.67 -15.11 23.66
CA THR A 318 19.96 -14.99 22.95
C THR A 318 20.25 -13.54 22.54
N PHE A 319 19.23 -12.76 22.13
CA PHE A 319 19.40 -11.34 21.78
C PHE A 319 19.73 -10.44 22.98
N ILE A 320 19.15 -10.73 24.15
CA ILE A 320 19.38 -9.94 25.36
C ILE A 320 20.76 -10.26 25.96
N ASP A 321 21.18 -11.52 25.89
CA ASP A 321 22.39 -12.00 26.57
C ASP A 321 23.67 -11.81 25.74
N LEU A 322 23.58 -11.48 24.44
CA LEU A 322 24.75 -11.31 23.56
C LEU A 322 25.29 -9.85 23.57
N PRO A 323 26.60 -9.65 23.79
CA PRO A 323 27.21 -8.34 23.64
C PRO A 323 27.22 -7.90 22.14
N PRO A 324 27.01 -6.61 21.81
CA PRO A 324 26.90 -6.13 20.43
C PRO A 324 28.07 -6.50 19.51
N THR A 325 29.27 -6.62 20.05
CA THR A 325 30.50 -6.94 19.29
C THR A 325 30.54 -8.40 18.81
N GLU A 326 29.84 -9.32 19.47
CA GLU A 326 29.81 -10.74 19.11
C GLU A 326 28.67 -11.07 18.14
N ILE A 327 27.65 -10.20 18.02
CA ILE A 327 26.49 -10.42 17.14
C ILE A 327 26.91 -10.75 15.70
N PRO A 328 27.77 -9.95 15.01
CA PRO A 328 28.16 -10.27 13.63
C PRO A 328 28.92 -11.59 13.51
N LYS A 329 29.72 -11.96 14.53
CA LYS A 329 30.51 -13.20 14.56
C LYS A 329 29.60 -14.42 14.70
N THR A 330 28.69 -14.39 15.66
CA THR A 330 27.71 -15.44 15.91
C THR A 330 26.82 -15.67 14.69
N ILE A 331 26.25 -14.59 14.14
CA ILE A 331 25.41 -14.68 12.94
C ILE A 331 26.24 -15.21 11.76
N GLY A 332 27.47 -14.72 11.59
CA GLY A 332 28.39 -15.17 10.55
C GLY A 332 28.54 -16.69 10.48
N VAL A 333 28.72 -17.35 11.63
CA VAL A 333 28.86 -18.82 11.71
C VAL A 333 27.57 -19.56 11.38
N TYR A 334 26.41 -19.05 11.79
CA TYR A 334 25.13 -19.72 11.56
C TYR A 334 24.59 -19.54 10.15
N ILE A 335 24.95 -18.48 9.44
CA ILE A 335 24.49 -18.23 8.05
C ILE A 335 24.72 -19.44 7.14
N PRO A 336 25.95 -19.99 6.97
CA PRO A 336 26.17 -21.16 6.13
C PRO A 336 25.31 -22.37 6.52
N MET A 337 25.08 -22.59 7.83
CA MET A 337 24.29 -23.72 8.32
C MET A 337 22.81 -23.62 7.94
N LYS A 338 22.31 -22.41 7.66
CA LYS A 338 20.91 -22.15 7.29
C LYS A 338 20.69 -22.04 5.77
N ALA A 339 21.72 -22.26 4.95
CA ALA A 339 21.59 -22.19 3.49
C ALA A 339 20.50 -23.13 2.95
N ASN A 340 20.42 -24.37 3.43
CA ASN A 340 19.41 -25.33 3.00
C ASN A 340 17.97 -24.86 3.30
N PHE A 341 17.75 -24.21 4.44
CA PHE A 341 16.45 -23.63 4.78
C PHE A 341 16.04 -22.56 3.76
N PHE A 342 16.94 -21.66 3.41
CA PHE A 342 16.65 -20.60 2.43
C PHE A 342 16.50 -21.12 1.00
N ILE A 343 17.20 -22.19 0.61
CA ILE A 343 16.98 -22.86 -0.67
C ILE A 343 15.53 -23.38 -0.74
N THR A 344 15.09 -24.12 0.28
CA THR A 344 13.70 -24.61 0.34
C THR A 344 12.69 -23.45 0.40
N TYR A 345 13.00 -22.38 1.15
CA TYR A 345 12.17 -21.18 1.19
C TYR A 345 11.98 -20.56 -0.20
N ILE A 346 13.05 -20.39 -0.98
CA ILE A 346 13.00 -19.85 -2.36
C ILE A 346 12.19 -20.76 -3.28
N MET A 347 12.33 -22.08 -3.15
CA MET A 347 11.56 -23.03 -3.97
C MET A 347 10.05 -22.96 -3.66
N VAL A 348 9.67 -22.87 -2.39
CA VAL A 348 8.26 -22.86 -1.99
C VAL A 348 7.63 -21.49 -2.19
N ASP A 349 8.18 -20.44 -1.58
CA ASP A 349 7.61 -19.10 -1.61
C ASP A 349 7.89 -18.40 -2.94
N GLY A 350 9.10 -18.55 -3.48
CA GLY A 350 9.51 -17.94 -4.74
C GLY A 350 8.92 -18.67 -5.94
N TRP A 351 9.31 -19.91 -6.18
CA TRP A 351 8.91 -20.61 -7.42
C TRP A 351 7.43 -20.99 -7.41
N ALA A 352 6.97 -21.71 -6.39
CA ALA A 352 5.56 -22.12 -6.34
C ALA A 352 4.62 -20.94 -6.12
N GLY A 353 5.04 -19.90 -5.37
CA GLY A 353 4.29 -18.66 -5.22
C GLY A 353 4.09 -17.92 -6.54
N VAL A 354 5.15 -17.72 -7.33
CA VAL A 354 5.06 -17.09 -8.66
C VAL A 354 4.24 -17.95 -9.63
N ALA A 355 4.37 -19.28 -9.59
CA ALA A 355 3.55 -20.16 -10.41
C ALA A 355 2.06 -20.05 -10.05
N ALA A 356 1.73 -19.96 -8.75
CA ALA A 356 0.37 -19.77 -8.28
C ALA A 356 -0.20 -18.39 -8.66
N GLU A 357 0.64 -17.37 -8.80
CA GLU A 357 0.21 -16.03 -9.26
C GLU A 357 -0.33 -16.07 -10.69
N ILE A 358 0.09 -17.02 -11.54
CA ILE A 358 -0.49 -17.21 -12.88
C ILE A 358 -1.99 -17.52 -12.78
N LEU A 359 -2.38 -18.40 -11.86
CA LEU A 359 -3.75 -18.87 -11.70
C LEU A 359 -4.67 -17.80 -11.10
N ARG A 360 -4.13 -16.81 -10.37
CA ARG A 360 -4.88 -15.76 -9.66
C ARG A 360 -6.10 -16.32 -8.93
N LEU A 361 -5.89 -17.35 -8.11
CA LEU A 361 -6.95 -18.14 -7.49
C LEU A 361 -7.94 -17.29 -6.68
N VAL A 362 -7.45 -16.29 -5.94
CA VAL A 362 -8.31 -15.44 -5.09
C VAL A 362 -9.27 -14.59 -5.94
N PRO A 363 -8.80 -13.78 -6.92
CA PRO A 363 -9.70 -13.11 -7.87
C PRO A 363 -10.65 -14.05 -8.60
N LEU A 364 -10.17 -15.23 -9.02
CA LEU A 364 -10.99 -16.20 -9.76
C LEU A 364 -12.19 -16.69 -8.92
N VAL A 365 -11.94 -17.09 -7.67
CA VAL A 365 -13.00 -17.55 -6.75
C VAL A 365 -13.94 -16.41 -6.39
N LEU A 366 -13.41 -15.22 -6.10
CA LEU A 366 -14.21 -14.04 -5.78
C LEU A 366 -15.10 -13.60 -6.94
N PHE A 367 -14.60 -13.68 -8.18
CA PHE A 367 -15.40 -13.37 -9.37
C PHE A 367 -16.60 -14.32 -9.48
N HIS A 368 -16.41 -15.64 -9.36
CA HIS A 368 -17.51 -16.59 -9.43
C HIS A 368 -18.50 -16.40 -8.28
N LEU A 369 -18.01 -16.15 -7.06
CA LEU A 369 -18.86 -15.87 -5.90
C LEU A 369 -19.70 -14.60 -6.10
N LYS A 370 -19.07 -13.50 -6.53
CA LYS A 370 -19.76 -12.24 -6.84
C LYS A 370 -20.75 -12.42 -7.98
N ASN A 371 -20.37 -13.11 -9.05
CA ASN A 371 -21.21 -13.33 -10.21
C ASN A 371 -22.45 -14.17 -9.89
N THR A 372 -22.34 -15.14 -8.98
CA THR A 372 -23.47 -15.96 -8.56
C THR A 372 -24.41 -15.25 -7.58
N PHE A 373 -23.87 -14.49 -6.61
CA PHE A 373 -24.66 -13.97 -5.49
C PHE A 373 -24.95 -12.46 -5.53
N LEU A 374 -24.07 -11.66 -6.14
CA LEU A 374 -24.08 -10.19 -6.02
C LEU A 374 -24.35 -9.47 -7.35
N VAL A 375 -23.89 -10.03 -8.48
CA VAL A 375 -24.03 -9.41 -9.81
C VAL A 375 -25.49 -9.43 -10.25
N LYS A 376 -26.00 -8.26 -10.59
CA LYS A 376 -27.38 -8.07 -11.09
C LYS A 376 -27.39 -7.41 -12.45
N THR A 377 -26.48 -6.49 -12.69
CA THR A 377 -26.34 -5.73 -13.93
C THR A 377 -25.02 -6.05 -14.64
N GLU A 378 -24.93 -5.73 -15.94
CA GLU A 378 -23.67 -5.85 -16.69
C GLU A 378 -22.56 -4.96 -16.09
N GLN A 379 -22.94 -3.83 -15.49
CA GLN A 379 -22.01 -2.96 -14.78
C GLN A 379 -21.43 -3.65 -13.53
N ASP A 380 -22.27 -4.33 -12.74
CA ASP A 380 -21.79 -5.10 -11.58
C ASP A 380 -20.86 -6.23 -12.03
N ARG A 381 -21.11 -6.83 -13.21
CA ARG A 381 -20.25 -7.86 -13.79
C ARG A 381 -18.89 -7.28 -14.17
N TYR A 382 -18.86 -6.08 -14.75
CA TYR A 382 -17.61 -5.37 -15.05
C TYR A 382 -16.83 -5.05 -13.78
N GLU A 383 -17.49 -4.57 -12.72
CA GLU A 383 -16.86 -4.32 -11.41
C GLU A 383 -16.39 -5.62 -10.73
N ALA A 384 -17.10 -6.73 -10.91
CA ALA A 384 -16.66 -8.03 -10.42
C ALA A 384 -15.44 -8.58 -11.17
N MET A 385 -15.26 -8.20 -12.45
CA MET A 385 -14.12 -8.56 -13.29
C MET A 385 -12.87 -7.72 -13.03
N GLU A 386 -12.93 -6.73 -12.13
CA GLU A 386 -11.81 -5.85 -11.86
C GLU A 386 -10.58 -6.66 -11.41
N PRO A 387 -9.48 -6.65 -12.19
CA PRO A 387 -8.32 -7.49 -11.92
C PRO A 387 -7.48 -6.96 -10.76
N GLY A 388 -7.67 -5.70 -10.36
CA GLY A 388 -6.81 -5.01 -9.41
C GLY A 388 -5.42 -4.69 -9.96
N SER A 389 -4.60 -4.07 -9.12
CA SER A 389 -3.22 -3.69 -9.43
C SER A 389 -2.22 -4.70 -8.89
N ILE A 390 -0.97 -4.55 -9.32
CA ILE A 390 0.18 -5.21 -8.70
C ILE A 390 0.21 -4.86 -7.21
N ASP A 391 0.40 -5.87 -6.36
CA ASP A 391 0.55 -5.71 -4.92
C ASP A 391 1.98 -5.24 -4.58
N PHE A 392 2.24 -3.95 -4.81
CA PHE A 392 3.54 -3.34 -4.55
C PHE A 392 3.99 -3.46 -3.07
N PRO A 393 3.13 -3.20 -2.06
CA PRO A 393 3.50 -3.28 -0.63
C PRO A 393 4.07 -4.64 -0.20
N VAL A 394 3.64 -5.73 -0.83
CA VAL A 394 4.04 -7.10 -0.47
C VAL A 394 5.08 -7.66 -1.45
N GLY A 395 4.89 -7.45 -2.75
CA GLY A 395 5.74 -8.02 -3.80
C GLY A 395 7.15 -7.42 -3.80
N GLU A 396 7.28 -6.11 -3.67
CA GLU A 396 8.58 -5.43 -3.73
C GLU A 396 9.52 -5.84 -2.58
N PRO A 397 9.08 -5.90 -1.30
CA PRO A 397 9.93 -6.36 -0.22
C PRO A 397 10.36 -7.83 -0.31
N ARG A 398 9.52 -8.71 -0.88
CA ARG A 398 9.88 -10.12 -1.10
C ARG A 398 11.01 -10.28 -2.12
N ILE A 399 10.96 -9.54 -3.22
CA ILE A 399 12.04 -9.55 -4.22
C ILE A 399 13.34 -9.04 -3.58
N GLN A 400 13.27 -8.00 -2.74
CA GLN A 400 14.42 -7.48 -2.02
C GLN A 400 15.03 -8.48 -1.04
N LEU A 401 14.21 -9.32 -0.40
CA LEU A 401 14.72 -10.42 0.43
C LEU A 401 15.56 -11.40 -0.39
N TYR A 402 15.11 -11.80 -1.58
CA TYR A 402 15.88 -12.72 -2.42
C TYR A 402 17.18 -12.08 -2.92
N ILE A 403 17.16 -10.78 -3.25
CA ILE A 403 18.39 -10.04 -3.58
C ILE A 403 19.35 -10.02 -2.38
N LEU A 404 18.85 -9.72 -1.18
CA LEU A 404 19.65 -9.77 0.06
C LEU A 404 20.26 -11.16 0.27
N LEU A 405 19.47 -12.23 0.14
CA LEU A 405 19.96 -13.60 0.26
C LEU A 405 21.05 -13.89 -0.77
N GLY A 406 20.88 -13.46 -2.02
CA GLY A 406 21.90 -13.59 -3.05
C GLY A 406 23.19 -12.87 -2.68
N LEU A 407 23.09 -11.62 -2.21
CA LEU A 407 24.26 -10.82 -1.80
C LEU A 407 24.98 -11.43 -0.59
N VAL A 408 24.25 -11.97 0.40
CA VAL A 408 24.82 -12.57 1.61
C VAL A 408 25.45 -13.92 1.30
N TYR A 409 24.76 -14.78 0.55
CA TYR A 409 25.19 -16.15 0.31
C TYR A 409 26.14 -16.30 -0.88
N ALA A 410 26.28 -15.31 -1.77
CA ALA A 410 27.23 -15.35 -2.89
C ALA A 410 28.67 -15.73 -2.45
N PRO A 411 29.29 -15.05 -1.45
CA PRO A 411 30.64 -15.42 -1.00
C PRO A 411 30.68 -16.62 -0.03
N ILE A 412 29.53 -17.08 0.49
CA ILE A 412 29.45 -18.09 1.56
C ILE A 412 29.07 -19.46 1.01
N THR A 413 27.93 -19.56 0.32
CA THR A 413 27.42 -20.77 -0.33
C THR A 413 26.86 -20.44 -1.72
N PRO A 414 27.73 -20.41 -2.76
CA PRO A 414 27.34 -20.03 -4.13
C PRO A 414 26.21 -20.87 -4.73
N PHE A 415 26.01 -22.09 -4.23
CA PHE A 415 24.96 -23.01 -4.71
C PHE A 415 23.53 -22.47 -4.53
N LEU A 416 23.32 -21.45 -3.68
CA LEU A 416 22.02 -20.79 -3.53
C LEU A 416 21.70 -19.85 -4.73
N LEU A 417 22.72 -19.33 -5.43
CA LEU A 417 22.54 -18.36 -6.52
C LEU A 417 21.74 -18.88 -7.72
N PRO A 418 21.98 -20.10 -8.25
CA PRO A 418 21.15 -20.63 -9.33
C PRO A 418 19.65 -20.64 -9.01
N PHE A 419 19.27 -20.91 -7.75
CA PHE A 419 17.87 -20.92 -7.34
C PHE A 419 17.23 -19.53 -7.40
N ILE A 420 17.97 -18.49 -7.01
CA ILE A 420 17.53 -17.09 -7.12
C ILE A 420 17.45 -16.67 -8.60
N ILE A 421 18.43 -17.03 -9.43
CA ILE A 421 18.43 -16.67 -10.85
C ILE A 421 17.24 -17.29 -11.57
N ILE A 422 16.96 -18.58 -11.32
CA ILE A 422 15.78 -19.26 -11.86
C ILE A 422 14.49 -18.58 -11.39
N PHE A 423 14.41 -18.23 -10.10
CA PHE A 423 13.28 -17.46 -9.57
C PHE A 423 13.11 -16.13 -10.31
N LEU A 424 14.16 -15.32 -10.47
CA LEU A 424 14.09 -14.01 -11.12
C LEU A 424 13.70 -14.13 -12.60
N ALA A 425 14.24 -15.11 -13.31
CA ALA A 425 13.89 -15.38 -14.70
C ALA A 425 12.42 -15.78 -14.84
N PHE A 426 11.95 -16.68 -13.97
CA PHE A 426 10.56 -17.13 -13.97
C PHE A 426 9.60 -16.00 -13.58
N ALA A 427 9.92 -15.24 -12.53
CA ALA A 427 9.17 -14.06 -12.10
C ALA A 427 9.10 -13.00 -13.19
N TYR A 428 10.19 -12.74 -13.92
CA TYR A 428 10.20 -11.80 -15.04
C TYR A 428 9.19 -12.20 -16.12
N VAL A 429 9.17 -13.47 -16.55
CA VAL A 429 8.23 -13.95 -17.57
C VAL A 429 6.79 -13.86 -17.09
N VAL A 430 6.52 -14.30 -15.85
CA VAL A 430 5.16 -14.30 -15.28
C VAL A 430 4.63 -12.90 -15.05
N PHE A 431 5.37 -12.04 -14.35
CA PHE A 431 4.93 -10.68 -14.08
C PHE A 431 4.84 -9.85 -15.36
N ARG A 432 5.74 -10.05 -16.34
CA ARG A 432 5.59 -9.42 -17.67
C ARG A 432 4.27 -9.81 -18.33
N ASN A 433 3.90 -11.09 -18.30
CA ASN A 433 2.62 -11.54 -18.83
C ASN A 433 1.43 -10.92 -18.08
N GLN A 434 1.47 -10.91 -16.75
CA GLN A 434 0.39 -10.35 -15.93
C GLN A 434 0.24 -8.84 -16.10
N VAL A 435 1.34 -8.09 -16.21
CA VAL A 435 1.34 -6.64 -16.46
C VAL A 435 0.71 -6.31 -17.81
N ILE A 436 0.99 -7.12 -18.85
CA ILE A 436 0.46 -6.87 -20.19
C ILE A 436 -1.02 -7.24 -20.31
N ASN A 437 -1.43 -8.37 -19.70
CA ASN A 437 -2.73 -8.98 -19.98
C ASN A 437 -3.78 -8.79 -18.89
N VAL A 438 -3.38 -8.51 -17.64
CA VAL A 438 -4.30 -8.64 -16.50
C VAL A 438 -4.29 -7.42 -15.58
N TYR A 439 -3.15 -6.96 -15.08
CA TYR A 439 -3.14 -5.89 -14.07
C TYR A 439 -3.53 -4.53 -14.66
N ASP A 440 -4.35 -3.80 -13.91
CA ASP A 440 -4.68 -2.40 -14.19
C ASP A 440 -3.99 -1.50 -13.14
N PRO A 441 -3.12 -0.55 -13.55
CA PRO A 441 -2.48 0.36 -12.60
C PRO A 441 -3.51 1.29 -11.95
N LYS A 442 -3.57 1.27 -10.61
CA LYS A 442 -4.45 2.18 -9.83
C LYS A 442 -4.03 3.64 -9.93
N TYR A 443 -2.73 3.88 -10.05
CA TYR A 443 -2.11 5.20 -10.11
C TYR A 443 -0.84 5.14 -10.96
N GLU A 444 -0.42 6.29 -11.50
CA GLU A 444 0.90 6.47 -12.12
C GLU A 444 1.83 7.24 -11.17
N SER A 445 2.99 6.65 -10.85
CA SER A 445 3.97 7.24 -9.92
C SER A 445 5.30 7.61 -10.58
N ALA A 446 5.44 7.42 -11.90
CA ALA A 446 6.64 7.71 -12.67
C ALA A 446 7.93 7.11 -12.06
N ALA A 447 7.83 5.91 -11.47
CA ALA A 447 8.91 5.21 -10.77
C ALA A 447 9.56 5.99 -9.61
N ALA A 448 8.83 6.91 -8.97
CA ALA A 448 9.29 7.67 -7.81
C ALA A 448 9.63 6.79 -6.57
N PHE A 449 9.37 5.49 -6.62
CA PHE A 449 9.78 4.51 -5.61
C PHE A 449 11.23 4.03 -5.76
N TRP A 450 11.89 4.29 -6.90
CA TRP A 450 13.23 3.76 -7.18
C TRP A 450 14.31 4.16 -6.15
N PRO A 451 14.38 5.41 -5.66
CA PRO A 451 15.34 5.76 -4.61
C PRO A 451 15.19 4.93 -3.34
N ASP A 452 13.95 4.58 -2.96
CA ASP A 452 13.67 3.72 -1.81
C ASP A 452 14.17 2.28 -2.06
N VAL A 453 13.94 1.74 -3.26
CA VAL A 453 14.45 0.41 -3.68
C VAL A 453 15.97 0.38 -3.63
N HIS A 454 16.62 1.35 -4.27
CA HIS A 454 18.08 1.44 -4.31
C HIS A 454 18.66 1.53 -2.89
N LYS A 455 18.09 2.37 -2.02
CA LYS A 455 18.50 2.48 -0.62
C LYS A 455 18.46 1.13 0.09
N ARG A 456 17.38 0.34 -0.08
CA ARG A 456 17.23 -0.97 0.59
C ARG A 456 18.19 -2.01 0.04
N VAL A 457 18.44 -2.04 -1.27
CA VAL A 457 19.45 -2.93 -1.87
C VAL A 457 20.84 -2.60 -1.34
N VAL A 458 21.19 -1.31 -1.23
CA VAL A 458 22.48 -0.88 -0.68
C VAL A 458 22.59 -1.20 0.81
N ILE A 459 21.52 -1.05 1.60
CA ILE A 459 21.47 -1.54 2.98
C ILE A 459 21.73 -3.05 3.02
N GLY A 460 21.12 -3.82 2.12
CA GLY A 460 21.36 -5.26 2.01
C GLY A 460 22.80 -5.63 1.66
N LEU A 461 23.44 -4.86 0.77
CA LEU A 461 24.87 -5.01 0.46
C LEU A 461 25.75 -4.71 1.67
N PHE A 462 25.45 -3.64 2.40
CA PHE A 462 26.14 -3.28 3.64
C PHE A 462 26.00 -4.38 4.70
N ILE A 463 24.79 -4.93 4.87
CA ILE A 463 24.54 -6.09 5.75
C ILE A 463 25.38 -7.30 5.32
N SER A 464 25.39 -7.63 4.02
CA SER A 464 26.22 -8.74 3.50
C SER A 464 27.71 -8.57 3.85
N GLN A 465 28.26 -7.38 3.65
CA GLN A 465 29.66 -7.10 3.97
C GLN A 465 29.97 -7.23 5.46
N LEU A 466 29.09 -6.71 6.34
CA LEU A 466 29.24 -6.86 7.79
C LEU A 466 29.17 -8.32 8.25
N LEU A 467 28.26 -9.11 7.68
CA LEU A 467 28.12 -10.54 8.00
C LEU A 467 29.32 -11.35 7.49
N LEU A 468 29.84 -11.02 6.31
CA LEU A 468 31.05 -11.63 5.77
C LEU A 468 32.26 -11.32 6.66
N LEU A 469 32.42 -10.07 7.10
CA LEU A 469 33.45 -9.67 8.07
C LEU A 469 33.31 -10.47 9.38
N GLY A 470 32.09 -10.61 9.90
CA GLY A 470 31.80 -11.42 11.09
C GLY A 470 32.20 -12.89 10.93
N LEU A 471 31.84 -13.52 9.81
CA LEU A 471 32.21 -14.91 9.50
C LEU A 471 33.72 -15.08 9.34
N LEU A 472 34.41 -14.16 8.67
CA LEU A 472 35.86 -14.27 8.45
C LEU A 472 36.66 -13.98 9.72
N SER A 473 36.12 -13.16 10.63
CA SER A 473 36.72 -12.93 11.95
C SER A 473 36.70 -14.17 12.85
N THR A 474 35.78 -15.11 12.65
CA THR A 474 35.72 -16.35 13.45
C THR A 474 36.60 -17.45 12.90
N LYS A 475 36.82 -17.48 11.57
CA LYS A 475 37.79 -18.37 10.96
C LYS A 475 39.20 -17.86 11.29
N LYS A 476 40.11 -18.74 11.68
CA LYS A 476 41.54 -18.40 11.96
C LYS A 476 42.34 -17.98 10.70
N ILE A 477 41.68 -17.40 9.69
CA ILE A 477 42.25 -17.00 8.40
C ILE A 477 42.91 -15.63 8.57
N GLY A 478 44.04 -15.59 9.30
CA GLY A 478 44.99 -14.48 9.36
C GLY A 478 44.45 -13.05 9.50
N ARG A 479 45.33 -12.06 9.27
CA ARG A 479 44.99 -10.62 9.19
C ARG A 479 44.22 -10.24 7.91
N ASN A 480 43.78 -11.18 7.08
CA ASN A 480 43.22 -10.88 5.76
C ASN A 480 41.81 -10.26 5.80
N HIS A 481 41.06 -10.43 6.90
CA HIS A 481 39.76 -9.78 7.07
C HIS A 481 39.84 -8.24 7.17
N PHE A 482 41.01 -7.68 7.56
CA PHE A 482 41.25 -6.24 7.57
C PHE A 482 41.14 -5.63 6.16
N ALA A 483 41.41 -6.40 5.10
CA ALA A 483 41.29 -5.94 3.71
C ALA A 483 39.83 -5.67 3.29
N LEU A 484 38.84 -6.19 4.02
CA LEU A 484 37.42 -6.01 3.74
C LEU A 484 36.80 -4.82 4.50
N LEU A 485 37.50 -4.24 5.48
CA LEU A 485 37.02 -3.07 6.23
C LEU A 485 36.76 -1.82 5.36
N PRO A 486 37.51 -1.56 4.26
CA PRO A 486 37.18 -0.45 3.38
C PRO A 486 35.85 -0.61 2.63
N LEU A 487 35.33 -1.83 2.44
CA LEU A 487 34.14 -2.07 1.61
C LEU A 487 32.86 -1.43 2.16
N PRO A 488 32.51 -1.57 3.46
CA PRO A 488 31.39 -0.83 4.04
C PRO A 488 31.51 0.68 3.88
N VAL A 489 32.72 1.24 4.05
CA VAL A 489 32.98 2.67 3.91
C VAL A 489 32.76 3.12 2.46
N LEU A 490 33.31 2.38 1.49
CA LEU A 490 33.11 2.62 0.06
C LEU A 490 31.64 2.51 -0.34
N THR A 491 30.89 1.58 0.24
CA THR A 491 29.47 1.39 -0.04
C THR A 491 28.64 2.57 0.47
N ILE A 492 28.93 3.07 1.67
CA ILE A 492 28.30 4.29 2.20
C ILE A 492 28.68 5.51 1.35
N TRP A 493 29.94 5.63 0.98
CA TRP A 493 30.40 6.72 0.11
C TRP A 493 29.70 6.69 -1.25
N PHE A 494 29.61 5.51 -1.88
CA PHE A 494 28.87 5.30 -3.13
C PHE A 494 27.38 5.64 -2.98
N PHE A 495 26.74 5.23 -1.88
CA PHE A 495 25.35 5.60 -1.60
C PHE A 495 25.17 7.11 -1.52
N MET A 496 26.03 7.80 -0.78
CA MET A 496 26.00 9.26 -0.64
C MET A 496 26.23 9.96 -1.98
N TYR A 497 27.17 9.46 -2.80
CA TYR A 497 27.41 9.95 -4.15
C TYR A 497 26.17 9.80 -5.04
N CYS A 498 25.59 8.59 -5.10
CA CYS A 498 24.39 8.32 -5.89
C CYS A 498 23.18 9.13 -5.42
N LYS A 499 23.02 9.28 -4.10
CA LYS A 499 21.98 10.11 -3.50
C LYS A 499 22.13 11.56 -3.94
N GLY A 500 23.32 12.15 -3.80
CA GLY A 500 23.58 13.53 -4.21
C GLY A 500 23.44 13.75 -5.72
N ARG A 501 23.83 12.78 -6.55
CA ARG A 501 23.88 12.92 -8.02
C ARG A 501 22.57 12.60 -8.75
N PHE A 502 21.80 11.62 -8.27
CA PHE A 502 20.68 11.03 -9.02
C PHE A 502 19.32 11.15 -8.30
N GLU A 503 19.27 11.23 -6.97
CA GLU A 503 17.99 11.29 -6.23
C GLU A 503 17.16 12.52 -6.62
N SER A 504 17.83 13.65 -6.87
CA SER A 504 17.17 14.87 -7.34
C SER A 504 16.39 14.67 -8.64
N GLY A 505 16.80 13.74 -9.50
CA GLY A 505 16.09 13.43 -10.75
C GLY A 505 14.75 12.70 -10.54
N PHE A 506 14.54 12.09 -9.38
CA PHE A 506 13.28 11.43 -9.01
C PHE A 506 12.37 12.31 -8.13
N ILE A 507 12.96 13.24 -7.37
CA ILE A 507 12.23 14.11 -6.43
C ILE A 507 11.88 15.46 -7.05
N ARG A 508 12.79 16.05 -7.83
CA ARG A 508 12.64 17.40 -8.38
C ARG A 508 12.34 17.31 -9.87
N PHE A 509 11.34 18.08 -10.31
CA PHE A 509 11.00 18.18 -11.72
C PHE A 509 11.82 19.32 -12.37
N PRO A 510 12.70 19.04 -13.35
CA PRO A 510 13.56 20.08 -13.92
C PRO A 510 12.78 21.13 -14.73
N LEU A 511 13.09 22.41 -14.53
CA LEU A 511 12.42 23.51 -15.22
C LEU A 511 12.63 23.49 -16.75
N GLN A 512 13.78 23.03 -17.22
CA GLN A 512 14.06 22.87 -18.65
C GLN A 512 13.02 21.95 -19.32
N HIS A 513 12.68 20.83 -18.67
CA HIS A 513 11.63 19.93 -19.16
C HIS A 513 10.23 20.52 -19.00
N ALA A 514 10.00 21.33 -17.96
CA ALA A 514 8.71 22.01 -17.76
C ALA A 514 8.37 22.97 -18.93
N VAL A 515 9.39 23.57 -19.55
CA VAL A 515 9.23 24.52 -20.66
C VAL A 515 9.26 23.83 -22.03
N SER A 516 10.07 22.79 -22.21
CA SER A 516 10.30 22.17 -23.53
C SER A 516 9.09 21.42 -24.10
N TYR A 517 8.21 20.90 -23.25
CA TYR A 517 6.99 20.23 -23.68
C TYR A 517 5.84 21.23 -23.77
N LEU A 518 5.88 22.09 -24.79
CA LEU A 518 4.69 22.83 -25.22
C LEU A 518 3.66 21.83 -25.75
N PRO A 519 2.38 21.95 -25.37
CA PRO A 519 1.33 21.14 -25.97
C PRO A 519 1.26 21.51 -27.46
N THR A 520 1.58 20.56 -28.33
CA THR A 520 1.13 20.58 -29.73
C THR A 520 -0.34 20.25 -29.80
#